data_AF-A0A7C1IND9-F1
#
_entry.id   AF-A0A7C1IND9-F1
#
_cell.length_a   1.000
_cell.length_b   1.000
_cell.length_c   1.000
_cell.angle_alpha   90.00
_cell.angle_beta   90.00
_cell.angle_gamma   90.00
#
_symmetry.space_group_name_H-M   'P 1'
#
loop_
_entity.id
_entity.type
_entity.pdbx_description
1 polymer ?
#
loop_
_entity_poly.entity_id
_entity_poly.type
_entity_poly.pdbx_seq_one_letter_code
_entity_poly.pdbx_strand_id
1 'polypeptide(L)'
;MQRPNLENINPETLAYIEWLEAELERARAGAPTAEGEPRSEEPPLEPEEAPTPFNIITLAVSGLARRVPRHLYLRQRRGGTGSMDADWDADPATAILHTPERSHLLIITNRARAFRLPVYFLDEAQLRAAPKPFLESLPLAEGERWACALPAPENPSGHLAVVSARGWVRVLPAHIFGETMREGMSVFKVEEFDVPVGAAWTPTNGEVFIATRQGLGVRFPAKTVNPQGGVGIRLESGDAVVGVCGVQETSGVFLLSADGKGTVRLMSGFSANKAPGAGGKQAIKSDEVVAACTVNPEGDVFILSRAGKLIRFKAAEIPPKEGVVQGVVCMSLRADKPVAVTVS
;
A
#
# COMPACT_ATOMS: atom_id res chain seq x y z
N MET A 1 3.96 -45.62 -18.84
CA MET A 1 5.23 -46.37 -18.88
C MET A 1 4.91 -47.85 -18.94
N GLN A 2 5.60 -48.63 -19.78
CA GLN A 2 5.47 -50.09 -19.76
C GLN A 2 6.19 -50.65 -18.52
N ARG A 3 5.60 -51.66 -17.87
CA ARG A 3 6.20 -52.37 -16.73
C ARG A 3 7.53 -53.01 -17.20
N PRO A 4 8.64 -52.86 -16.45
CA PRO A 4 9.89 -53.52 -16.80
C PRO A 4 9.77 -55.05 -16.77
N ASN A 5 10.63 -55.78 -17.48
CA ASN A 5 10.68 -57.24 -17.41
C ASN A 5 11.25 -57.70 -16.05
N LEU A 6 10.53 -58.57 -15.33
CA LEU A 6 10.83 -59.03 -13.97
C LEU A 6 11.20 -60.53 -13.89
N GLU A 7 11.41 -61.20 -15.02
CA GLU A 7 11.61 -62.67 -15.11
C GLU A 7 12.81 -63.23 -14.31
N ASN A 8 13.81 -62.41 -13.98
CA ASN A 8 15.05 -62.83 -13.29
C ASN A 8 15.16 -62.35 -11.83
N ILE A 9 14.05 -62.00 -11.18
CA ILE A 9 14.03 -61.50 -9.80
C ILE A 9 13.72 -62.65 -8.82
N ASN A 10 14.35 -62.63 -7.64
CA ASN A 10 14.08 -63.59 -6.57
C ASN A 10 12.57 -63.61 -6.22
N PRO A 11 11.95 -64.80 -6.06
CA PRO A 11 10.55 -64.95 -5.68
C PRO A 11 10.05 -64.07 -4.53
N GLU A 12 10.85 -63.86 -3.47
CA GLU A 12 10.46 -63.01 -2.34
C GLU A 12 10.39 -61.53 -2.74
N THR A 13 11.31 -61.08 -3.57
CA THR A 13 11.33 -59.71 -4.09
C THR A 13 10.21 -59.47 -5.09
N LEU A 14 9.89 -60.47 -5.93
CA LEU A 14 8.76 -60.40 -6.84
C LEU A 14 7.44 -60.27 -6.06
N ALA A 15 7.24 -61.10 -5.03
CA ALA A 15 6.06 -61.02 -4.18
C ALA A 15 5.94 -59.67 -3.45
N TYR A 16 7.06 -59.10 -3.01
CA TYR A 16 7.08 -57.77 -2.40
C TYR A 16 6.75 -56.65 -3.38
N ILE A 17 7.26 -56.72 -4.62
CA ILE A 17 6.93 -55.77 -5.69
C ILE A 17 5.44 -55.85 -6.05
N GLU A 18 4.91 -57.06 -6.22
CA GLU A 18 3.49 -57.26 -6.51
C GLU A 18 2.59 -56.79 -5.37
N TRP A 19 3.01 -56.99 -4.12
CA TRP A 19 2.33 -56.44 -2.95
C TRP A 19 2.35 -54.91 -2.95
N LEU A 20 3.50 -54.27 -3.22
CA LEU A 20 3.61 -52.81 -3.33
C LEU A 20 2.78 -52.24 -4.48
N GLU A 21 2.75 -52.89 -5.63
CA GLU A 21 1.92 -52.48 -6.77
C GLU A 21 0.43 -52.61 -6.44
N ALA A 22 0.01 -53.69 -5.77
CA ALA A 22 -1.37 -53.87 -5.32
C ALA A 22 -1.77 -52.87 -4.22
N GLU A 23 -0.84 -52.51 -3.33
CA GLU A 23 -1.06 -51.48 -2.30
C GLU A 23 -1.12 -50.08 -2.93
N LEU A 24 -0.29 -49.80 -3.95
CA LEU A 24 -0.31 -48.55 -4.72
C LEU A 24 -1.62 -48.41 -5.51
N GLU A 25 -2.11 -49.49 -6.12
CA GLU A 25 -3.40 -49.49 -6.82
C GLU A 25 -4.57 -49.35 -5.86
N ARG A 26 -4.52 -49.95 -4.67
CA ARG A 26 -5.50 -49.70 -3.60
C ARG A 26 -5.46 -48.26 -3.10
N ALA A 27 -4.27 -47.68 -2.96
CA ALA A 27 -4.10 -46.27 -2.61
C ALA A 27 -4.58 -45.32 -3.72
N ARG A 28 -4.44 -45.69 -5.00
CA ARG A 28 -5.00 -44.94 -6.14
C ARG A 28 -6.50 -45.07 -6.27
N ALA A 29 -7.06 -46.25 -5.99
CA ALA A 29 -8.49 -46.52 -6.04
C ALA A 29 -9.24 -45.97 -4.81
N GLY A 30 -8.55 -45.84 -3.67
CA GLY A 30 -9.09 -45.27 -2.43
C GLY A 30 -8.72 -43.81 -2.18
N ALA A 31 -7.78 -43.24 -2.93
CA ALA A 31 -7.57 -41.80 -2.96
C ALA A 31 -8.74 -41.19 -3.73
N PRO A 32 -9.46 -40.19 -3.16
CA PRO A 32 -10.25 -39.33 -4.02
C PRO A 32 -9.31 -38.81 -5.09
N THR A 33 -9.69 -38.93 -6.36
CA THR A 33 -9.05 -38.16 -7.41
C THR A 33 -8.95 -36.75 -6.89
N ALA A 34 -7.74 -36.24 -6.70
CA ALA A 34 -7.53 -34.80 -6.59
C ALA A 34 -7.77 -34.17 -7.98
N GLU A 35 -8.91 -34.47 -8.60
CA GLU A 35 -9.76 -33.42 -9.09
C GLU A 35 -10.04 -32.60 -7.84
N GLY A 36 -9.17 -31.62 -7.57
CA GLY A 36 -9.51 -30.60 -6.60
C GLY A 36 -10.92 -30.20 -6.93
N GLU A 37 -11.82 -30.25 -5.94
CA GLU A 37 -13.11 -29.56 -6.05
C GLU A 37 -12.83 -28.32 -6.88
N PRO A 38 -13.52 -28.08 -8.01
CA PRO A 38 -13.33 -26.84 -8.73
C PRO A 38 -13.47 -25.81 -7.64
N ARG A 39 -12.33 -25.18 -7.26
CA ARG A 39 -12.28 -24.13 -6.25
C ARG A 39 -13.41 -23.27 -6.68
N SER A 40 -14.51 -23.25 -5.91
CA SER A 40 -15.79 -22.72 -6.37
C SER A 40 -15.43 -21.52 -7.18
N GLU A 41 -15.54 -21.60 -8.51
CA GLU A 41 -15.14 -20.48 -9.36
C GLU A 41 -16.11 -19.44 -8.88
N GLU A 42 -15.62 -18.54 -8.03
CA GLU A 42 -16.41 -17.41 -7.59
C GLU A 42 -16.93 -16.86 -8.90
N PRO A 43 -18.27 -16.79 -9.07
CA PRO A 43 -18.84 -16.44 -10.36
C PRO A 43 -18.06 -15.22 -10.84
N PRO A 44 -17.56 -15.24 -12.09
CA PRO A 44 -16.64 -14.22 -12.57
C PRO A 44 -17.24 -12.87 -12.19
N LEU A 45 -16.53 -12.16 -11.31
CA LEU A 45 -17.00 -10.92 -10.73
C LEU A 45 -17.50 -10.06 -11.89
N GLU A 46 -18.81 -9.83 -11.95
CA GLU A 46 -19.40 -9.01 -13.00
C GLU A 46 -18.65 -7.67 -13.06
N PRO A 47 -18.64 -6.95 -14.21
CA PRO A 47 -18.10 -5.61 -14.25
C PRO A 47 -18.96 -4.71 -13.35
N GLU A 48 -18.56 -4.61 -12.08
CA GLU A 48 -19.39 -4.10 -10.97
C GLU A 48 -19.55 -2.57 -11.00
N GLU A 49 -18.88 -1.90 -11.93
CA GLU A 49 -18.75 -0.46 -11.96
C GLU A 49 -18.69 0.03 -13.41
N ALA A 50 -19.60 0.94 -13.78
CA ALA A 50 -19.54 1.64 -15.05
C ALA A 50 -18.22 2.45 -15.14
N PRO A 51 -17.73 2.76 -16.36
CA PRO A 51 -16.53 3.57 -16.52
C PRO A 51 -16.57 4.85 -15.68
N THR A 52 -15.53 5.04 -14.87
CA THR A 52 -15.38 6.19 -13.95
C THR A 52 -14.19 7.05 -14.33
N PRO A 53 -14.18 8.36 -14.01
CA PRO A 53 -13.01 9.22 -14.21
C PRO A 53 -11.87 8.95 -13.21
N PHE A 54 -12.05 8.04 -12.25
CA PHE A 54 -11.05 7.70 -11.25
C PHE A 54 -10.08 6.62 -11.75
N ASN A 55 -8.82 6.79 -11.38
CA ASN A 55 -7.72 5.95 -11.80
C ASN A 55 -6.96 5.44 -10.58
N ILE A 56 -6.38 4.26 -10.73
CA ILE A 56 -5.32 3.74 -9.90
C ILE A 56 -4.00 4.03 -10.59
N ILE A 57 -3.10 4.69 -9.88
CA ILE A 57 -1.76 5.01 -10.33
C ILE A 57 -0.80 4.20 -9.49
N THR A 58 0.06 3.42 -10.13
CA THR A 58 1.13 2.68 -9.47
C THR A 58 2.47 3.22 -9.93
N LEU A 59 3.40 3.42 -8.99
CA LEU A 59 4.70 4.08 -9.21
C LEU A 59 5.81 3.21 -8.65
N ALA A 60 6.90 3.06 -9.40
CA ALA A 60 8.12 2.39 -8.97
C ALA A 60 9.27 3.38 -8.74
N VAL A 61 10.22 3.02 -7.88
CA VAL A 61 11.27 3.93 -7.40
C VAL A 61 12.15 4.46 -8.54
N SER A 62 12.31 3.70 -9.62
CA SER A 62 13.08 4.13 -10.79
C SER A 62 12.44 5.29 -11.58
N GLY A 63 11.16 5.59 -11.34
CA GLY A 63 10.41 6.59 -12.10
C GLY A 63 9.52 6.00 -13.19
N LEU A 64 9.20 4.70 -13.10
CA LEU A 64 8.17 4.05 -13.90
C LEU A 64 6.78 4.22 -13.25
N ALA A 65 5.77 4.48 -14.07
CA ALA A 65 4.39 4.62 -13.64
C ALA A 65 3.42 3.96 -14.62
N ARG A 66 2.22 3.68 -14.11
CA ARG A 66 1.04 3.43 -14.96
C ARG A 66 -0.17 4.12 -14.38
N ARG A 67 -1.13 4.46 -15.25
CA ARG A 67 -2.45 4.93 -14.89
C ARG A 67 -3.49 3.97 -15.46
N VAL A 68 -4.24 3.31 -14.60
CA VAL A 68 -5.28 2.34 -15.01
C VAL A 68 -6.62 2.81 -14.44
N PRO A 69 -7.68 2.91 -15.25
CA PRO A 69 -9.01 3.25 -14.74
C PRO A 69 -9.47 2.28 -13.64
N ARG A 70 -9.99 2.80 -12.51
CA ARG A 70 -10.28 1.97 -11.32
C ARG A 70 -11.26 0.83 -11.60
N HIS A 71 -12.21 1.06 -12.50
CA HIS A 71 -13.29 0.13 -12.82
C HIS A 71 -12.79 -1.15 -13.49
N LEU A 72 -11.55 -1.16 -14.02
CA LEU A 72 -10.92 -2.37 -14.54
C LEU A 72 -10.48 -3.32 -13.42
N TYR A 73 -10.18 -2.80 -12.21
CA TYR A 73 -9.89 -3.65 -11.05
C TYR A 73 -11.20 -4.13 -10.43
N LEU A 74 -11.55 -5.39 -10.66
CA LEU A 74 -12.73 -6.02 -10.09
C LEU A 74 -12.58 -6.22 -8.58
N ARG A 75 -13.68 -6.06 -7.83
CA ARG A 75 -13.69 -6.26 -6.37
C ARG A 75 -13.59 -7.75 -6.04
N GLN A 76 -12.64 -8.13 -5.21
CA GLN A 76 -12.59 -9.44 -4.58
C GLN A 76 -13.10 -9.33 -3.13
N ARG A 77 -13.30 -10.47 -2.47
CA ARG A 77 -13.47 -10.49 -1.01
C ARG A 77 -12.14 -10.20 -0.31
N ARG A 78 -12.22 -9.58 0.87
CA ARG A 78 -11.06 -9.40 1.75
C ARG A 78 -10.39 -10.76 2.02
N GLY A 79 -9.07 -10.82 1.90
CA GLY A 79 -8.28 -12.04 2.09
C GLY A 79 -8.03 -12.84 0.81
N GLY A 80 -8.51 -12.38 -0.34
CA GLY A 80 -8.10 -12.88 -1.65
C GLY A 80 -6.60 -12.69 -1.91
N THR A 81 -6.08 -13.33 -2.96
CA THR A 81 -4.67 -13.21 -3.35
C THR A 81 -4.37 -11.99 -4.22
N GLY A 82 -5.41 -11.28 -4.68
CA GLY A 82 -5.28 -10.27 -5.72
C GLY A 82 -5.06 -10.86 -7.11
N SER A 83 -5.20 -10.00 -8.12
CA SER A 83 -4.88 -10.28 -9.52
C SER A 83 -3.58 -9.59 -9.91
N MET A 84 -2.98 -10.01 -11.03
CA MET A 84 -1.78 -9.35 -11.52
C MET A 84 -2.10 -7.93 -11.98
N ASP A 85 -1.46 -6.92 -11.38
CA ASP A 85 -1.52 -5.53 -11.84
C ASP A 85 -0.75 -5.42 -13.15
N ALA A 86 0.56 -5.71 -13.10
CA ALA A 86 1.35 -6.10 -14.27
C ALA A 86 2.69 -6.71 -13.86
N ASP A 87 3.46 -7.06 -14.89
CA ASP A 87 4.88 -7.31 -14.76
C ASP A 87 5.62 -5.99 -14.49
N TRP A 88 6.40 -5.98 -13.42
CA TRP A 88 7.27 -4.88 -13.03
C TRP A 88 8.75 -5.25 -13.25
N ASP A 89 9.02 -6.38 -13.92
CA ASP A 89 10.35 -6.93 -14.12
C ASP A 89 11.16 -6.92 -12.81
N ALA A 90 12.30 -6.23 -12.80
CA ALA A 90 13.18 -6.07 -11.64
C ALA A 90 12.96 -4.76 -10.84
N ASP A 91 11.94 -3.96 -11.19
CA ASP A 91 11.64 -2.67 -10.55
C ASP A 91 10.21 -2.64 -9.99
N PRO A 92 9.98 -3.28 -8.82
CA PRO A 92 8.65 -3.39 -8.25
C PRO A 92 8.06 -2.03 -7.89
N ALA A 93 6.77 -1.83 -8.16
CA ALA A 93 6.07 -0.65 -7.70
C ALA A 93 6.04 -0.55 -6.17
N THR A 94 6.22 0.67 -5.67
CA THR A 94 6.32 0.98 -4.23
C THR A 94 5.27 1.97 -3.76
N ALA A 95 4.50 2.56 -4.67
CA ALA A 95 3.37 3.42 -4.33
C ALA A 95 2.15 3.10 -5.19
N ILE A 96 0.98 3.32 -4.60
CA ILE A 96 -0.32 3.22 -5.23
C ILE A 96 -1.16 4.43 -4.82
N LEU A 97 -1.85 5.05 -5.76
CA LEU A 97 -2.67 6.25 -5.54
C LEU A 97 -4.02 6.08 -6.23
N HIS A 98 -5.08 6.57 -5.61
CA HIS A 98 -6.41 6.68 -6.22
C HIS A 98 -6.73 8.16 -6.46
N THR A 99 -7.00 8.54 -7.71
CA THR A 99 -7.24 9.95 -8.06
C THR A 99 -8.02 10.10 -9.37
N PRO A 100 -8.81 11.18 -9.55
CA PRO A 100 -9.47 11.44 -10.83
C PRO A 100 -8.49 11.86 -11.93
N GLU A 101 -8.82 11.55 -13.19
CA GLU A 101 -7.98 11.80 -14.38
C GLU A 101 -7.58 13.27 -14.55
N ARG A 102 -8.51 14.20 -14.28
CA ARG A 102 -8.30 15.65 -14.44
C ARG A 102 -7.68 16.32 -13.23
N SER A 103 -7.07 15.55 -12.33
CA SER A 103 -6.36 16.07 -11.15
C SER A 103 -4.86 16.19 -11.39
N HIS A 104 -4.15 16.60 -10.34
CA HIS A 104 -2.70 16.63 -10.30
C HIS A 104 -2.20 15.70 -9.20
N LEU A 105 -1.00 15.18 -9.36
CA LEU A 105 -0.20 14.64 -8.28
C LEU A 105 0.74 15.72 -7.76
N LEU A 106 0.94 15.75 -6.45
CA LEU A 106 2.09 16.43 -5.85
C LEU A 106 3.21 15.39 -5.70
N ILE A 107 4.33 15.59 -6.40
CA ILE A 107 5.52 14.75 -6.33
C ILE A 107 6.54 15.43 -5.44
N ILE A 108 7.05 14.75 -4.43
CA ILE A 108 8.13 15.24 -3.57
C ILE A 108 9.36 14.37 -3.81
N THR A 109 10.51 14.99 -4.05
CA THR A 109 11.76 14.31 -4.40
C THR A 109 12.63 13.98 -3.19
N ASN A 110 13.69 13.19 -3.42
CA ASN A 110 14.73 12.92 -2.42
C ASN A 110 15.53 14.16 -2.01
N ARG A 111 15.44 15.26 -2.78
CA ARG A 111 15.95 16.59 -2.40
C ARG A 111 14.87 17.48 -1.77
N ALA A 112 13.73 16.88 -1.44
CA ALA A 112 12.54 17.54 -0.94
C ALA A 112 12.09 18.74 -1.76
N ARG A 113 12.25 18.67 -3.09
CA ARG A 113 11.62 19.59 -4.02
C ARG A 113 10.24 19.05 -4.37
N ALA A 114 9.26 19.93 -4.44
CA ALA A 114 7.89 19.55 -4.78
C ALA A 114 7.53 20.01 -6.19
N PHE A 115 6.78 19.16 -6.91
CA PHE A 115 6.33 19.39 -8.27
C PHE A 115 4.87 19.00 -8.46
N ARG A 116 4.13 19.72 -9.31
CA ARG A 116 2.79 19.30 -9.72
C ARG A 116 2.84 18.59 -11.05
N LEU A 117 2.31 17.37 -11.09
CA LEU A 117 2.19 16.58 -12.30
C LEU A 117 0.72 16.35 -12.64
N PRO A 118 0.18 16.91 -13.73
CA PRO A 118 -1.14 16.55 -14.21
C PRO A 118 -1.26 15.03 -14.44
N VAL A 119 -2.32 14.42 -13.91
CA VAL A 119 -2.51 12.97 -13.97
C VAL A 119 -2.64 12.45 -15.40
N TYR A 120 -3.20 13.25 -16.32
CA TYR A 120 -3.32 12.88 -17.73
C TYR A 120 -1.97 12.75 -18.46
N PHE A 121 -0.86 13.27 -17.91
CA PHE A 121 0.47 13.01 -18.47
C PHE A 121 0.96 11.58 -18.20
N LEU A 122 0.35 10.89 -17.24
CA LEU A 122 0.59 9.47 -17.06
C LEU A 122 -0.19 8.70 -18.12
N ASP A 123 0.54 7.88 -18.87
CA ASP A 123 -0.03 7.06 -19.93
C ASP A 123 -1.12 6.14 -19.38
N GLU A 124 -2.29 6.22 -20.01
CA GLU A 124 -3.36 5.27 -19.74
C GLU A 124 -2.92 3.88 -20.19
N ALA A 125 -3.07 2.93 -19.28
CA ALA A 125 -2.66 1.55 -19.46
C ALA A 125 -3.87 0.63 -19.31
N GLN A 126 -3.89 -0.42 -20.13
CA GLN A 126 -4.71 -1.59 -19.86
C GLN A 126 -4.13 -2.37 -18.67
N LEU A 127 -4.95 -3.20 -18.03
CA LEU A 127 -4.44 -4.15 -17.03
C LEU A 127 -3.31 -5.00 -17.63
N ARG A 128 -2.27 -5.24 -16.84
CA ARG A 128 -1.07 -6.00 -17.21
C ARG A 128 -0.12 -5.33 -18.21
N ALA A 129 -0.42 -4.12 -18.67
CA ALA A 129 0.52 -3.40 -19.53
C ALA A 129 1.75 -2.93 -18.74
N ALA A 130 2.93 -2.99 -19.38
CA ALA A 130 4.19 -2.54 -18.79
C ALA A 130 4.13 -1.05 -18.40
N PRO A 131 4.80 -0.64 -17.31
CA PRO A 131 4.81 0.75 -16.88
C PRO A 131 5.74 1.57 -17.78
N LYS A 132 5.61 2.90 -17.76
CA LYS A 132 6.41 3.82 -18.57
C LYS A 132 7.04 4.92 -17.73
N PRO A 133 8.17 5.50 -18.16
CA PRO A 133 8.78 6.64 -17.48
C PRO A 133 7.79 7.81 -17.36
N PHE A 134 7.74 8.46 -16.20
CA PHE A 134 6.86 9.64 -15.98
C PHE A 134 7.59 10.91 -15.52
N LEU A 135 8.87 10.80 -15.16
CA LEU A 135 9.63 11.91 -14.60
C LEU A 135 10.28 12.82 -15.65
N GLU A 136 10.26 12.43 -16.93
CA GLU A 136 10.93 13.16 -18.03
C GLU A 136 10.41 14.60 -18.21
N SER A 137 9.17 14.86 -17.78
CA SER A 137 8.55 16.18 -17.83
C SER A 137 8.94 17.10 -16.66
N LEU A 138 9.59 16.58 -15.62
CA LEU A 138 9.95 17.33 -14.42
C LEU A 138 11.39 17.84 -14.51
N PRO A 139 11.67 19.12 -14.16
CA PRO A 139 13.02 19.68 -14.16
C PRO A 139 13.81 19.22 -12.92
N LEU A 140 14.11 17.92 -12.90
CA LEU A 140 14.91 17.25 -11.88
C LEU A 140 16.39 17.54 -12.08
N ALA A 141 17.12 17.74 -10.98
CA ALA A 141 18.57 17.84 -11.03
C ALA A 141 19.20 16.45 -11.15
N GLU A 142 20.49 16.39 -11.53
CA GLU A 142 21.22 15.13 -11.62
C GLU A 142 21.18 14.36 -10.29
N GLY A 143 20.80 13.07 -10.34
CA GLY A 143 20.65 12.19 -9.17
C GLY A 143 19.42 12.49 -8.30
N GLU A 144 18.56 13.43 -8.71
CA GLU A 144 17.28 13.66 -8.06
C GLU A 144 16.25 12.65 -8.53
N ARG A 145 15.53 12.04 -7.58
CA ARG A 145 14.49 11.04 -7.82
C ARG A 145 13.26 11.35 -6.98
N TRP A 146 12.10 10.85 -7.38
CA TRP A 146 10.91 10.97 -6.54
C TRP A 146 11.09 10.19 -5.22
N ALA A 147 10.44 10.66 -4.15
CA ALA A 147 10.51 10.06 -2.82
C ALA A 147 9.12 9.70 -2.28
N CYS A 148 8.14 10.58 -2.47
CA CYS A 148 6.74 10.26 -2.23
C CYS A 148 5.83 11.06 -3.17
N ALA A 149 4.60 10.59 -3.32
CA ALA A 149 3.59 11.20 -4.17
C ALA A 149 2.22 11.10 -3.50
N LEU A 150 1.36 12.08 -3.74
CA LEU A 150 -0.02 12.09 -3.29
C LEU A 150 -0.91 12.89 -4.24
N PRO A 151 -2.22 12.61 -4.32
CA PRO A 151 -3.15 13.46 -5.06
C PRO A 151 -3.09 14.90 -4.54
N ALA A 152 -2.99 15.87 -5.43
CA ALA A 152 -3.06 17.28 -5.10
C ALA A 152 -4.53 17.75 -5.20
N PRO A 153 -5.09 18.38 -4.15
CA PRO A 153 -6.42 18.94 -4.21
C PRO A 153 -6.45 20.11 -5.21
N GLU A 154 -7.57 20.26 -5.92
CA GLU A 154 -7.79 21.37 -6.84
C GLU A 154 -7.75 22.72 -6.10
N ASN A 155 -8.41 22.77 -4.94
CA ASN A 155 -8.47 23.93 -4.06
C ASN A 155 -7.84 23.59 -2.69
N PRO A 156 -6.50 23.65 -2.57
CA PRO A 156 -5.81 23.26 -1.34
C PRO A 156 -6.17 24.18 -0.18
N SER A 157 -6.64 23.58 0.92
CA SER A 157 -6.90 24.27 2.19
C SER A 157 -6.31 23.49 3.37
N GLY A 158 -6.12 24.17 4.50
CA GLY A 158 -5.44 23.59 5.66
C GLY A 158 -3.94 23.49 5.44
N HIS A 159 -3.36 22.29 5.62
CA HIS A 159 -1.92 22.10 5.60
C HIS A 159 -1.50 20.83 4.86
N LEU A 160 -0.25 20.81 4.40
CA LEU A 160 0.49 19.64 3.98
C LEU A 160 1.46 19.26 5.09
N ALA A 161 1.32 18.06 5.66
CA ALA A 161 2.33 17.47 6.54
C ALA A 161 3.28 16.61 5.70
N VAL A 162 4.59 16.81 5.85
CA VAL A 162 5.65 16.02 5.19
C VAL A 162 6.49 15.38 6.28
N VAL A 163 6.75 14.07 6.16
CA VAL A 163 7.49 13.29 7.18
C VAL A 163 8.68 12.54 6.57
N SER A 164 9.75 12.40 7.33
CA SER A 164 10.88 11.53 6.98
C SER A 164 10.83 10.17 7.68
N ALA A 165 11.62 9.22 7.17
CA ALA A 165 11.77 7.90 7.78
C ALA A 165 12.18 7.96 9.25
N ARG A 166 12.98 8.97 9.62
CA ARG A 166 13.51 9.20 10.98
C ARG A 166 12.53 9.93 11.92
N GLY A 167 11.30 10.18 11.49
CA GLY A 167 10.26 10.77 12.35
C GLY A 167 10.27 12.30 12.41
N TRP A 168 11.02 12.98 11.56
CA TRP A 168 10.92 14.44 11.42
C TRP A 168 9.66 14.79 10.64
N VAL A 169 9.04 15.91 11.00
CA VAL A 169 7.84 16.43 10.35
C VAL A 169 7.97 17.92 10.10
N ARG A 170 7.42 18.37 8.98
CA ARG A 170 7.19 19.78 8.68
C ARG A 170 5.76 19.94 8.17
N VAL A 171 5.11 21.00 8.62
CA VAL A 171 3.74 21.33 8.24
C VAL A 171 3.77 22.66 7.49
N LEU A 172 3.22 22.66 6.28
CA LEU A 172 3.21 23.80 5.36
C LEU A 172 1.78 24.21 5.04
N PRO A 173 1.47 25.51 4.89
CA PRO A 173 0.16 25.94 4.43
C PRO A 173 -0.19 25.33 3.06
N ALA A 174 -1.38 24.74 2.94
CA ALA A 174 -1.75 23.99 1.73
C ALA A 174 -1.84 24.89 0.48
N HIS A 175 -2.26 26.16 0.63
CA HIS A 175 -2.46 27.09 -0.49
C HIS A 175 -1.19 27.32 -1.33
N ILE A 176 0.00 27.06 -0.77
CA ILE A 176 1.29 27.12 -1.48
C ILE A 176 1.33 26.12 -2.64
N PHE A 177 0.62 25.01 -2.51
CA PHE A 177 0.57 23.91 -3.48
C PHE A 177 -0.61 24.05 -4.47
N GLY A 178 -1.19 25.24 -4.59
CA GLY A 178 -2.23 25.60 -5.55
C GLY A 178 -1.72 25.65 -6.99
N GLU A 179 -2.58 26.09 -7.92
CA GLU A 179 -2.26 26.19 -9.35
C GLU A 179 -1.04 27.09 -9.62
N THR A 180 -0.83 28.10 -8.77
CA THR A 180 0.28 29.06 -8.85
C THR A 180 1.54 28.59 -8.11
N MET A 181 1.62 27.31 -7.73
CA MET A 181 2.79 26.74 -7.06
C MET A 181 4.05 26.94 -7.90
N ARG A 182 5.13 27.39 -7.24
CA ARG A 182 6.44 27.45 -7.88
C ARG A 182 7.05 26.05 -7.95
N GLU A 183 7.14 25.51 -9.17
CA GLU A 183 7.73 24.20 -9.43
C GLU A 183 9.15 24.07 -8.86
N GLY A 184 9.43 22.93 -8.24
CA GLY A 184 10.73 22.60 -7.66
C GLY A 184 11.08 23.34 -6.38
N MET A 185 10.10 23.93 -5.69
CA MET A 185 10.32 24.56 -4.38
C MET A 185 10.67 23.55 -3.29
N SER A 186 11.54 23.92 -2.35
CA SER A 186 11.90 23.07 -1.22
C SER A 186 10.78 23.02 -0.18
N VAL A 187 10.30 21.81 0.14
CA VAL A 187 9.31 21.54 1.19
C VAL A 187 9.95 21.05 2.49
N PHE A 188 11.21 20.64 2.46
CA PHE A 188 11.89 20.01 3.59
C PHE A 188 13.39 20.28 3.50
N LYS A 189 14.08 20.37 4.63
CA LYS A 189 15.55 20.45 4.68
C LYS A 189 16.10 19.04 4.83
N VAL A 190 16.56 18.44 3.74
CA VAL A 190 16.97 17.02 3.72
C VAL A 190 18.21 16.79 4.58
N GLU A 191 19.11 17.77 4.65
CA GLU A 191 20.34 17.73 5.43
C GLU A 191 20.06 17.65 6.94
N GLU A 192 18.98 18.31 7.39
CA GLU A 192 18.57 18.31 8.79
C GLU A 192 17.65 17.11 9.10
N PHE A 193 16.70 16.83 8.22
CA PHE A 193 15.54 16.00 8.53
C PHE A 193 15.48 14.66 7.79
N ASP A 194 16.46 14.35 6.94
CA ASP A 194 16.45 13.20 6.03
C ASP A 194 15.44 13.31 4.88
N VAL A 195 15.50 12.32 3.99
CA VAL A 195 14.60 12.18 2.83
C VAL A 195 13.14 11.98 3.31
N PRO A 196 12.17 12.73 2.74
CA PRO A 196 10.76 12.48 2.97
C PRO A 196 10.33 11.07 2.53
N VAL A 197 9.48 10.42 3.31
CA VAL A 197 8.88 9.11 2.96
C VAL A 197 7.37 9.17 2.81
N GLY A 198 6.74 10.24 3.26
CA GLY A 198 5.29 10.39 3.17
C GLY A 198 4.86 11.84 3.31
N ALA A 199 3.67 12.12 2.78
CA ALA A 199 3.00 13.38 2.98
C ALA A 199 1.49 13.16 3.09
N ALA A 200 0.80 14.04 3.80
CA ALA A 200 -0.65 14.00 3.93
C ALA A 200 -1.25 15.40 4.02
N TRP A 201 -2.40 15.57 3.38
CA TRP A 201 -3.24 16.75 3.54
C TRP A 201 -3.99 16.67 4.86
N THR A 202 -4.00 17.77 5.60
CA THR A 202 -4.80 17.91 6.81
C THR A 202 -5.70 19.14 6.68
N PRO A 203 -6.97 19.05 7.13
CA PRO A 203 -7.83 20.22 7.31
C PRO A 203 -7.17 21.28 8.21
N THR A 204 -7.68 22.52 8.17
CA THR A 204 -7.15 23.65 8.96
C THR A 204 -7.09 23.36 10.46
N ASN A 205 -8.12 22.72 11.00
CA ASN A 205 -8.18 22.30 12.41
C ASN A 205 -7.90 20.80 12.58
N GLY A 206 -7.32 20.17 11.55
CA GLY A 206 -6.97 18.76 11.57
C GLY A 206 -5.68 18.48 12.33
N GLU A 207 -5.43 17.20 12.47
CA GLU A 207 -4.29 16.64 13.18
C GLU A 207 -3.48 15.76 12.25
N VAL A 208 -2.23 15.52 12.63
CA VAL A 208 -1.34 14.60 11.95
C VAL A 208 -1.27 13.33 12.77
N PHE A 209 -1.51 12.20 12.12
CA PHE A 209 -1.20 10.87 12.63
C PHE A 209 0.01 10.31 11.88
N ILE A 210 1.02 9.85 12.60
CA ILE A 210 2.21 9.20 12.05
C ILE A 210 2.25 7.77 12.56
N ALA A 211 2.44 6.80 11.67
CA ALA A 211 2.59 5.38 11.99
C ALA A 211 4.00 4.88 11.71
N THR A 212 4.46 3.92 12.51
CA THR A 212 5.80 3.34 12.40
C THR A 212 5.76 1.86 12.06
N ARG A 213 6.90 1.34 11.60
CA ARG A 213 7.09 -0.06 11.22
C ARG A 213 6.84 -1.01 12.40
N GLN A 214 7.15 -0.60 13.63
CA GLN A 214 6.88 -1.41 14.83
C GLN A 214 5.42 -1.32 15.33
N GLY A 215 4.52 -0.72 14.54
CA GLY A 215 3.10 -0.63 14.89
C GLY A 215 2.78 0.40 15.97
N LEU A 216 3.70 1.35 16.18
CA LEU A 216 3.46 2.52 17.02
C LEU A 216 2.89 3.66 16.18
N GLY A 217 2.31 4.64 16.85
CA GLY A 217 1.94 5.89 16.21
C GLY A 217 1.88 7.06 17.18
N VAL A 218 1.77 8.26 16.62
CA VAL A 218 1.55 9.50 17.38
C VAL A 218 0.51 10.33 16.65
N ARG A 219 -0.32 11.04 17.40
CA ARG A 219 -1.36 11.94 16.88
C ARG A 219 -1.21 13.30 17.55
N PHE A 220 -1.19 14.39 16.80
CA PHE A 220 -1.10 15.74 17.37
C PHE A 220 -1.70 16.80 16.42
N PRO A 221 -2.16 17.96 16.92
CA PRO A 221 -2.66 19.03 16.08
C PRO A 221 -1.60 19.59 15.13
N ALA A 222 -1.90 19.70 13.83
CA ALA A 222 -0.93 20.10 12.82
C ALA A 222 -0.29 21.48 13.12
N LYS A 223 -1.09 22.40 13.66
CA LYS A 223 -0.67 23.75 14.07
C LYS A 223 0.36 23.81 15.21
N THR A 224 0.59 22.70 15.91
CA THR A 224 1.56 22.62 17.02
C THR A 224 2.98 22.31 16.54
N VAL A 225 3.14 21.98 15.26
CA VAL A 225 4.45 21.77 14.64
C VAL A 225 5.12 23.12 14.39
N ASN A 226 6.41 23.24 14.72
CA ASN A 226 7.20 24.42 14.41
C ASN A 226 7.19 24.67 12.88
N PRO A 227 7.01 25.91 12.39
CA PRO A 227 7.02 26.21 10.95
C PRO A 227 8.29 25.76 10.20
N GLN A 228 9.43 25.70 10.90
CA GLN A 228 10.69 25.20 10.34
C GLN A 228 10.77 23.67 10.33
N GLY A 229 9.82 22.98 10.95
CA GLY A 229 9.84 21.54 11.17
C GLY A 229 10.44 21.16 12.52
N GLY A 230 10.35 19.88 12.85
CA GLY A 230 10.86 19.33 14.10
C GLY A 230 10.59 17.83 14.22
N VAL A 231 10.89 17.25 15.37
CA VAL A 231 10.60 15.83 15.64
C VAL A 231 9.09 15.66 15.73
N GLY A 232 8.50 14.90 14.81
CA GLY A 232 7.08 14.54 14.81
C GLY A 232 6.80 13.38 15.76
N ILE A 233 7.57 12.32 15.61
CA ILE A 233 7.57 11.15 16.48
C ILE A 233 9.00 10.82 16.88
N ARG A 234 9.20 10.48 18.16
CA ARG A 234 10.48 9.94 18.62
C ARG A 234 10.50 8.44 18.39
N LEU A 235 11.44 7.99 17.56
CA LEU A 235 11.60 6.59 17.21
C LEU A 235 12.58 5.89 18.15
N GLU A 236 12.32 4.62 18.41
CA GLU A 236 13.28 3.72 19.03
C GLU A 236 14.25 3.16 17.99
N SER A 237 15.33 2.53 18.46
CA SER A 237 16.32 1.93 17.58
C SER A 237 15.69 0.85 16.70
N GLY A 238 15.96 0.89 15.40
CA GLY A 238 15.40 -0.07 14.47
C GLY A 238 13.90 0.10 14.24
N ASP A 239 13.32 1.28 14.47
CA ASP A 239 11.99 1.68 13.98
C ASP A 239 12.11 2.71 12.85
N ALA A 240 11.06 2.88 12.06
CA ALA A 240 10.98 3.86 10.98
C ALA A 240 9.53 4.27 10.72
N VAL A 241 9.30 5.50 10.26
CA VAL A 241 7.98 5.93 9.79
C VAL A 241 7.60 5.17 8.50
N VAL A 242 6.37 4.67 8.45
CA VAL A 242 5.80 3.94 7.30
C VAL A 242 4.54 4.60 6.74
N GLY A 243 4.01 5.61 7.42
CA GLY A 243 2.85 6.35 6.92
C GLY A 243 2.56 7.61 7.73
N VAL A 244 1.92 8.56 7.06
CA VAL A 244 1.38 9.78 7.66
C VAL A 244 -0.03 10.01 7.13
N CYS A 245 -0.93 10.46 7.99
CA CYS A 245 -2.32 10.71 7.68
C CYS A 245 -2.75 12.05 8.28
N GLY A 246 -3.49 12.85 7.51
CA GLY A 246 -4.29 13.93 8.08
C GLY A 246 -5.58 13.34 8.63
N VAL A 247 -5.89 13.66 9.89
CA VAL A 247 -7.02 13.05 10.60
C VAL A 247 -7.80 14.09 11.41
N GLN A 248 -9.01 13.69 11.80
CA GLN A 248 -9.84 14.29 12.83
C GLN A 248 -10.24 13.19 13.84
N GLU A 249 -10.92 13.57 14.93
CA GLU A 249 -11.39 12.62 15.94
C GLU A 249 -12.29 11.51 15.36
N THR A 250 -13.10 11.85 14.36
CA THR A 250 -14.02 10.92 13.69
C THR A 250 -13.35 10.07 12.61
N SER A 251 -12.08 10.31 12.29
CA SER A 251 -11.38 9.57 11.23
C SER A 251 -11.05 8.14 11.64
N GLY A 252 -11.04 7.24 10.66
CA GLY A 252 -10.39 5.94 10.75
C GLY A 252 -9.08 5.94 9.95
N VAL A 253 -8.07 5.26 10.46
CA VAL A 253 -6.81 5.00 9.74
C VAL A 253 -6.67 3.50 9.51
N PHE A 254 -6.56 3.11 8.24
CA PHE A 254 -6.21 1.74 7.88
C PHE A 254 -4.71 1.52 8.05
N LEU A 255 -4.34 0.54 8.86
CA LEU A 255 -2.96 0.08 9.08
C LEU A 255 -2.79 -1.29 8.45
N LEU A 256 -1.76 -1.46 7.63
CA LEU A 256 -1.46 -2.70 6.93
C LEU A 256 -0.13 -3.29 7.40
N SER A 257 -0.14 -4.59 7.70
CA SER A 257 1.02 -5.35 8.15
C SER A 257 1.67 -6.14 7.00
N ALA A 258 2.96 -6.44 7.13
CA ALA A 258 3.75 -7.17 6.14
C ALA A 258 3.25 -8.60 5.90
N ASP A 259 2.49 -9.17 6.83
CA ASP A 259 1.86 -10.49 6.70
C ASP A 259 0.49 -10.45 6.00
N GLY A 260 0.08 -9.28 5.51
CA GLY A 260 -1.18 -9.09 4.79
C GLY A 260 -2.39 -8.85 5.70
N LYS A 261 -2.21 -8.75 7.03
CA LYS A 261 -3.27 -8.34 7.96
C LYS A 261 -3.42 -6.83 8.02
N GLY A 262 -4.64 -6.35 8.20
CA GLY A 262 -4.90 -4.93 8.42
C GLY A 262 -6.03 -4.66 9.40
N THR A 263 -6.08 -3.42 9.90
CA THR A 263 -7.14 -2.95 10.80
C THR A 263 -7.46 -1.49 10.52
N VAL A 264 -8.71 -1.10 10.75
CA VAL A 264 -9.10 0.31 10.80
C VAL A 264 -9.04 0.76 12.25
N ARG A 265 -8.04 1.57 12.58
CA ARG A 265 -7.88 2.20 13.89
C ARG A 265 -8.71 3.49 13.92
N LEU A 266 -9.73 3.52 14.76
CA LEU A 266 -10.52 4.73 15.00
C LEU A 266 -9.71 5.73 15.83
N MET A 267 -9.68 6.98 15.38
CA MET A 267 -8.97 8.05 16.08
C MET A 267 -9.65 8.40 17.41
N SER A 268 -10.97 8.21 17.55
CA SER A 268 -11.69 8.33 18.82
C SER A 268 -11.07 7.54 19.97
N GLY A 269 -10.54 6.35 19.66
CA GLY A 269 -9.84 5.50 20.62
C GLY A 269 -8.34 5.74 20.71
N PHE A 270 -7.77 6.69 19.97
CA PHE A 270 -6.34 7.00 19.94
C PHE A 270 -6.10 8.44 20.37
N SER A 271 -5.82 8.63 21.66
CA SER A 271 -5.71 9.97 22.24
C SER A 271 -4.59 10.80 21.63
N ALA A 272 -4.92 12.02 21.20
CA ALA A 272 -3.96 12.99 20.72
C ALA A 272 -2.98 13.46 21.82
N ASN A 273 -1.75 13.74 21.41
CA ASN A 273 -0.74 14.43 22.19
C ASN A 273 -0.91 15.94 22.04
N LYS A 274 -0.52 16.71 23.07
CA LYS A 274 -0.61 18.18 23.04
C LYS A 274 0.30 18.83 21.99
N ALA A 275 1.39 18.15 21.63
CA ALA A 275 2.44 18.60 20.72
C ALA A 275 3.15 17.40 20.08
N PRO A 276 3.88 17.59 18.96
CA PRO A 276 4.73 16.56 18.36
C PRO A 276 5.93 16.20 19.26
N GLY A 277 6.66 15.15 18.88
CA GLY A 277 7.93 14.75 19.52
C GLY A 277 7.79 13.78 20.68
N ALA A 278 6.59 13.25 20.91
CA ALA A 278 6.34 12.17 21.86
C ALA A 278 6.85 10.82 21.29
N GLY A 279 7.09 9.87 22.20
CA GLY A 279 7.21 8.46 21.81
C GLY A 279 5.87 7.94 21.28
N GLY A 280 5.94 6.92 20.42
CA GLY A 280 4.76 6.31 19.84
C GLY A 280 3.94 5.49 20.85
N LYS A 281 2.62 5.47 20.69
CA LYS A 281 1.70 4.56 21.39
C LYS A 281 1.32 3.44 20.43
N GLN A 282 1.04 2.24 20.96
CA GLN A 282 0.64 1.10 20.12
C GLN A 282 -0.61 1.45 19.30
N ALA A 283 -0.51 1.36 17.98
CA ALA A 283 -1.61 1.62 17.04
C ALA A 283 -2.22 0.31 16.54
N ILE A 284 -1.39 -0.72 16.33
CA ILE A 284 -1.78 -2.07 15.91
C ILE A 284 -0.82 -3.09 16.55
N LYS A 285 -1.30 -4.29 16.87
CA LYS A 285 -0.45 -5.39 17.35
C LYS A 285 0.07 -6.18 16.14
N SER A 286 1.26 -5.83 15.65
CA SER A 286 1.89 -6.46 14.49
C SER A 286 3.41 -6.40 14.63
N ASP A 287 4.12 -7.35 14.02
CA ASP A 287 5.58 -7.41 14.02
C ASP A 287 6.19 -6.39 13.05
N GLU A 288 5.52 -6.17 11.91
CA GLU A 288 5.98 -5.26 10.86
C GLU A 288 4.76 -4.63 10.16
N VAL A 289 4.61 -3.32 10.33
CA VAL A 289 3.64 -2.49 9.59
C VAL A 289 4.31 -1.91 8.36
N VAL A 290 3.62 -1.93 7.22
CA VAL A 290 4.15 -1.48 5.94
C VAL A 290 3.52 -0.18 5.45
N ALA A 291 2.29 0.13 5.87
CA ALA A 291 1.59 1.33 5.39
C ALA A 291 0.46 1.78 6.34
N ALA A 292 0.14 3.07 6.25
CA ALA A 292 -1.01 3.68 6.91
C ALA A 292 -1.69 4.69 5.97
N CYS A 293 -3.02 4.68 5.89
CA CYS A 293 -3.79 5.68 5.15
C CYS A 293 -5.15 5.95 5.81
N THR A 294 -5.69 7.16 5.64
CA THR A 294 -7.05 7.48 6.10
C THR A 294 -8.07 6.67 5.30
N VAL A 295 -9.09 6.12 5.97
CA VAL A 295 -10.12 5.29 5.34
C VAL A 295 -11.44 6.04 5.20
N ASN A 296 -12.07 5.87 4.04
CA ASN A 296 -13.49 6.14 3.83
C ASN A 296 -14.26 4.81 3.92
N PRO A 297 -15.18 4.61 4.87
CA PRO A 297 -15.90 3.34 5.05
C PRO A 297 -16.67 2.86 3.81
N GLU A 298 -17.14 3.80 2.99
CA GLU A 298 -17.89 3.52 1.75
C GLU A 298 -16.98 3.22 0.54
N GLY A 299 -15.70 3.54 0.70
CA GLY A 299 -14.68 3.37 -0.32
C GLY A 299 -14.22 1.93 -0.49
N ASP A 300 -13.33 1.74 -1.46
CA ASP A 300 -12.64 0.49 -1.71
C ASP A 300 -11.18 0.63 -1.28
N VAL A 301 -10.64 -0.45 -0.69
CA VAL A 301 -9.23 -0.56 -0.34
C VAL A 301 -8.50 -1.25 -1.47
N PHE A 302 -7.38 -0.68 -1.89
CA PHE A 302 -6.48 -1.25 -2.90
C PHE A 302 -5.15 -1.55 -2.24
N ILE A 303 -4.73 -2.82 -2.24
CA ILE A 303 -3.43 -3.24 -1.71
C ILE A 303 -2.57 -3.73 -2.86
N LEU A 304 -1.36 -3.19 -2.95
CA LEU A 304 -0.32 -3.63 -3.88
C LEU A 304 0.72 -4.47 -3.13
N SER A 305 1.07 -5.61 -3.73
CA SER A 305 2.15 -6.49 -3.25
C SER A 305 3.45 -6.28 -4.03
N ARG A 306 4.57 -6.71 -3.42
CA ARG A 306 5.90 -6.65 -4.02
C ARG A 306 5.98 -7.47 -5.31
N ALA A 307 5.26 -8.59 -5.40
CA ALA A 307 5.18 -9.38 -6.62
C ALA A 307 4.32 -8.71 -7.72
N GLY A 308 3.79 -7.50 -7.52
CA GLY A 308 2.97 -6.79 -8.50
C GLY A 308 1.50 -7.22 -8.54
N LYS A 309 1.01 -7.97 -7.53
CA LYS A 309 -0.42 -8.29 -7.42
C LYS A 309 -1.17 -7.17 -6.72
N LEU A 310 -2.37 -6.88 -7.19
CA LEU A 310 -3.28 -5.91 -6.62
C LEU A 310 -4.58 -6.59 -6.20
N ILE A 311 -5.06 -6.28 -5.01
CA ILE A 311 -6.41 -6.66 -4.55
C ILE A 311 -7.23 -5.40 -4.29
N ARG A 312 -8.49 -5.42 -4.72
CA ARG A 312 -9.52 -4.41 -4.42
C ARG A 312 -10.64 -5.06 -3.63
N PHE A 313 -11.07 -4.49 -2.52
CA PHE A 313 -12.23 -4.97 -1.75
C PHE A 313 -12.88 -3.81 -0.98
N LYS A 314 -14.08 -4.02 -0.41
CA LYS A 314 -14.81 -2.94 0.28
C LYS A 314 -14.15 -2.61 1.62
N ALA A 315 -13.95 -1.32 1.92
CA ALA A 315 -13.38 -0.90 3.21
C ALA A 315 -14.22 -1.37 4.40
N ALA A 316 -15.56 -1.41 4.23
CA ALA A 316 -16.52 -1.94 5.20
C ALA A 316 -16.28 -3.41 5.61
N GLU A 317 -15.51 -4.20 4.84
CA GLU A 317 -15.14 -5.59 5.20
C GLU A 317 -14.07 -5.65 6.32
N ILE A 318 -13.48 -4.51 6.68
CA ILE A 318 -12.52 -4.39 7.78
C ILE A 318 -13.23 -3.76 8.98
N PRO A 319 -13.41 -4.51 10.09
CA PRO A 319 -14.06 -3.97 11.28
C PRO A 319 -13.26 -2.80 11.88
N PRO A 320 -13.88 -1.63 12.12
CA PRO A 320 -13.24 -0.52 12.82
C PRO A 320 -13.05 -0.85 14.31
N LYS A 321 -11.94 -0.39 14.90
CA LYS A 321 -11.56 -0.66 16.29
C LYS A 321 -11.02 0.58 16.99
N GLU A 322 -11.52 0.80 18.21
CA GLU A 322 -11.02 1.83 19.14
C GLU A 322 -9.84 1.35 19.99
N GLY A 323 -9.57 0.05 20.01
CA GLY A 323 -8.47 -0.55 20.75
C GLY A 323 -7.37 -1.08 19.84
N VAL A 324 -6.29 -1.52 20.46
CA VAL A 324 -5.20 -2.22 19.78
C VAL A 324 -5.63 -3.65 19.45
N VAL A 325 -5.52 -4.04 18.19
CA VAL A 325 -5.84 -5.39 17.71
C VAL A 325 -4.77 -5.89 16.73
N GLN A 326 -4.79 -7.18 16.39
CA GLN A 326 -3.92 -7.75 15.36
C GLN A 326 -4.41 -7.49 13.93
N GLY A 327 -5.67 -7.09 13.76
CA GLY A 327 -6.30 -6.94 12.45
C GLY A 327 -6.80 -8.26 11.87
N VAL A 328 -7.30 -8.17 10.64
CA VAL A 328 -7.89 -9.26 9.86
C VAL A 328 -7.10 -9.45 8.57
N VAL A 329 -7.10 -10.65 7.99
CA VAL A 329 -6.36 -10.93 6.75
C VAL A 329 -6.95 -10.12 5.60
N CYS A 330 -6.24 -9.11 5.10
CA CYS A 330 -6.69 -8.26 3.99
C CYS A 330 -6.27 -8.80 2.63
N MET A 331 -5.08 -9.39 2.55
CA MET A 331 -4.53 -10.01 1.34
C MET A 331 -3.83 -11.31 1.73
N SER A 332 -4.10 -12.40 1.01
CA SER A 332 -3.37 -13.65 1.16
C SER A 332 -2.07 -13.60 0.35
N LEU A 333 -0.94 -13.79 1.02
CA LEU A 333 0.40 -13.67 0.45
C LEU A 333 1.11 -15.02 0.52
N ARG A 334 1.85 -15.37 -0.55
CA ARG A 334 2.68 -16.58 -0.60
C ARG A 334 4.09 -16.18 -1.02
N ALA A 335 5.04 -16.25 -0.09
CA ALA A 335 6.41 -15.76 -0.27
C ALA A 335 6.48 -14.31 -0.80
N ASP A 336 5.51 -13.50 -0.40
CA ASP A 336 5.27 -12.14 -0.89
C ASP A 336 4.97 -11.21 0.29
N LYS A 337 5.01 -9.89 0.06
CA LYS A 337 4.71 -8.87 1.05
C LYS A 337 3.90 -7.73 0.42
N PRO A 338 2.96 -7.10 1.14
CA PRO A 338 2.36 -5.86 0.69
C PRO A 338 3.41 -4.73 0.75
N VAL A 339 3.31 -3.79 -0.18
CA VAL A 339 4.25 -2.66 -0.29
C VAL A 339 3.54 -1.31 -0.24
N ALA A 340 2.28 -1.23 -0.69
CA ALA A 340 1.54 0.02 -0.69
C ALA A 340 0.03 -0.21 -0.56
N VAL A 341 -0.68 0.80 -0.10
CA VAL A 341 -2.14 0.82 -0.01
C VAL A 341 -2.69 2.20 -0.37
N THR A 342 -3.86 2.23 -1.00
CA THR A 342 -4.68 3.43 -1.14
C THR A 342 -6.14 3.09 -0.88
N VAL A 343 -6.92 4.09 -0.50
CA VAL A 343 -8.39 3.99 -0.33
C VAL A 343 -9.05 5.01 -1.24
N SER A 344 -10.20 4.65 -1.80
CA SER A 344 -10.99 5.54 -2.65
C SER A 344 -11.86 6.52 -1.88
#